data_AF-A0A5R9A670-F1
#
_entry.id   AF-A0A5R9A670-F1
#
_cell.length_a   1.000
_cell.length_b   1.000
_cell.length_c   1.000
_cell.angle_alpha   90.00
_cell.angle_beta   90.00
_cell.angle_gamma   90.00
#
_symmetry.space_group_name_H-M   'P 1'
#
loop_
_entity.id
_entity.type
_entity.pdbx_description
1 polymer ?
#
loop_
_entity_poly.entity_id
_entity_poly.type
_entity_poly.pdbx_seq_one_letter_code
_entity_poly.pdbx_strand_id
1 'polypeptide(L)'
;MEHSWLSLTWWIPLPESIDLPDRHTRYVTAVVHPTHAAPDGKPLDETDPFTQVDHELRLTVHQREIDVSIASPVQKAVFEVAHEVQQEGDTQAEGVSGTRISYLSVIEAEARVYGIDDVDEGLTTDLFDMALDRIRQLQEGLALITQDLKKDWVAKERLPAMLPLRTQFSDSEDNSDDLSVFLVNQFALTDVSPPEPIPESKFADLTEYLSMDDHEASFSTYHRLRYETSVLCHRRGDFRMTVISAAIAAESLLDEMLMLLLWDEGNQPETVAYKFSQSGPKLLSRVKSEYSRHLGGEWSPGKKGAVREWREKIAEPRNQIAHAGAIPTRQHAIDAVRALNSLEQFLGRRLRTRIAQRPRAATLFIGGRTLEAEGEITNRLRTLYNDPWEPHWASTFRRWRDVLELEVAKTEGSPVQPVRDRAVVAVVVGEQSLEFTLLDETALMAARISPVPDNLVSQYERSLAEREPITPEPRRNDVCRLMQEDLESKRRLQLVGGWRYAYKLIPTYSVMANRRDRDVQS
;
A
#
# COMPACT_ATOMS: atom_id res chain seq x y z
N MET A 1 32.10 -6.00 -11.97
CA MET A 1 31.54 -4.97 -12.87
C MET A 1 30.65 -4.15 -11.97
N GLU A 2 30.89 -2.85 -11.87
CA GLU A 2 29.93 -1.98 -11.19
C GLU A 2 28.71 -1.92 -12.11
N HIS A 3 27.54 -2.30 -11.61
CA HIS A 3 26.30 -2.23 -12.40
C HIS A 3 25.97 -0.77 -12.65
N SER A 4 25.65 -0.44 -13.90
CA SER A 4 25.19 0.89 -14.23
C SER A 4 23.87 1.17 -13.48
N TRP A 5 23.78 2.35 -12.87
CA TRP A 5 22.58 2.79 -12.17
C TRP A 5 22.25 4.24 -12.51
N LEU A 6 20.96 4.52 -12.46
CA LEU A 6 20.34 5.81 -12.66
C LEU A 6 19.68 6.23 -11.35
N SER A 7 19.86 7.46 -10.90
CA SER A 7 19.13 8.04 -9.78
C SER A 7 18.34 9.26 -10.23
N LEU A 8 17.04 9.25 -9.94
CA LEU A 8 16.12 10.36 -10.13
C LEU A 8 15.73 10.92 -8.77
N THR A 9 16.03 12.19 -8.51
CA THR A 9 15.67 12.86 -7.24
C THR A 9 14.68 13.98 -7.48
N TRP A 10 13.51 13.93 -6.85
CA TRP A 10 12.52 15.01 -6.82
C TRP A 10 12.48 15.70 -5.45
N TRP A 11 12.25 17.01 -5.43
CA TRP A 11 11.98 17.75 -4.20
C TRP A 11 10.51 18.15 -4.17
N ILE A 12 9.71 17.39 -3.42
CA ILE A 12 8.25 17.45 -3.43
C ILE A 12 7.78 18.24 -2.19
N PRO A 13 7.27 19.47 -2.35
CA PRO A 13 6.68 20.19 -1.23
C PRO A 13 5.39 19.53 -0.81
N LEU A 14 5.18 19.39 0.50
CA LEU A 14 3.92 18.93 1.03
C LEU A 14 2.93 20.09 1.17
N PRO A 15 1.62 19.85 0.92
CA PRO A 15 0.60 20.88 1.09
C PRO A 15 0.48 21.34 2.56
N GLU A 16 0.88 20.49 3.50
CA GLU A 16 0.98 20.76 4.93
C GLU A 16 2.29 20.18 5.43
N SER A 17 2.98 20.90 6.31
CA SER A 17 4.18 20.38 6.93
C SER A 17 3.88 19.11 7.72
N ILE A 18 4.80 18.15 7.67
CA ILE A 18 4.74 16.94 8.49
C ILE A 18 5.67 17.05 9.68
N ASP A 19 5.29 16.42 10.77
CA ASP A 19 5.92 16.58 12.08
C ASP A 19 7.17 15.70 12.27
N LEU A 20 7.89 15.40 11.18
CA LEU A 20 9.11 14.63 11.20
C LEU A 20 10.34 15.56 11.33
N PRO A 21 11.42 15.11 12.01
CA PRO A 21 12.65 15.90 12.11
C PRO A 21 13.23 16.25 10.74
N ASP A 22 13.91 17.39 10.65
CA ASP A 22 14.71 17.74 9.48
C ASP A 22 15.77 16.64 9.22
N ARG A 23 15.99 16.32 7.94
CA ARG A 23 16.83 15.24 7.44
C ARG A 23 16.42 13.83 7.90
N HIS A 24 15.18 13.64 8.36
CA HIS A 24 14.68 12.30 8.64
C HIS A 24 14.62 11.49 7.33
N THR A 25 15.44 10.43 7.26
CA THR A 25 15.57 9.58 6.07
C THR A 25 14.91 8.24 6.29
N ARG A 26 14.16 7.77 5.29
CA ARG A 26 13.58 6.43 5.24
C ARG A 26 13.85 5.77 3.90
N TYR A 27 14.35 4.54 3.97
CA TYR A 27 14.46 3.65 2.82
C TYR A 27 13.14 2.91 2.65
N VAL A 28 12.60 2.96 1.44
CA VAL A 28 11.40 2.23 1.02
C VAL A 28 11.85 1.32 -0.11
N THR A 29 12.14 0.07 0.23
CA THR A 29 12.46 -0.93 -0.79
C THR A 29 11.16 -1.35 -1.46
N ALA A 30 10.87 -0.79 -2.63
CA ALA A 30 9.74 -1.18 -3.44
C ALA A 30 10.20 -2.21 -4.46
N VAL A 31 9.75 -3.46 -4.33
CA VAL A 31 9.82 -4.43 -5.42
C VAL A 31 8.59 -4.16 -6.30
N VAL A 32 8.73 -3.37 -7.36
CA VAL A 32 7.64 -3.16 -8.35
C VAL A 32 8.11 -3.61 -9.73
N HIS A 33 7.27 -4.42 -10.36
CA HIS A 33 7.44 -5.03 -11.68
C HIS A 33 7.18 -4.03 -12.82
N PRO A 34 7.93 -4.06 -13.93
CA PRO A 34 7.66 -3.20 -15.07
C PRO A 34 6.58 -3.79 -15.99
N THR A 35 5.58 -2.98 -16.33
CA THR A 35 4.58 -3.23 -17.41
C THR A 35 4.96 -2.62 -18.76
N HIS A 36 6.12 -2.00 -18.91
CA HIS A 36 6.50 -1.32 -20.14
C HIS A 36 7.46 -2.16 -20.99
N ALA A 37 6.96 -2.62 -22.14
CA ALA A 37 7.79 -3.08 -23.23
C ALA A 37 8.51 -1.88 -23.87
N ALA A 38 9.80 -1.99 -24.13
CA ALA A 38 10.60 -0.96 -24.79
C ALA A 38 9.94 -0.52 -26.12
N PRO A 39 9.87 0.79 -26.42
CA PRO A 39 9.24 1.29 -27.65
C PRO A 39 9.90 0.78 -28.95
N ASP A 40 11.15 0.33 -28.86
CA ASP A 40 12.01 0.16 -30.04
C ASP A 40 12.34 -1.29 -30.42
N GLY A 41 11.83 -2.29 -29.68
CA GLY A 41 11.95 -3.71 -30.05
C GLY A 41 13.38 -4.23 -30.23
N LYS A 42 14.39 -3.55 -29.68
CA LYS A 42 15.76 -4.05 -29.64
C LYS A 42 15.93 -4.98 -28.42
N PRO A 43 16.58 -6.14 -28.59
CA PRO A 43 16.89 -7.02 -27.47
C PRO A 43 17.85 -6.33 -26.50
N LEU A 44 17.56 -6.41 -25.20
CA LEU A 44 18.50 -6.06 -24.15
C LEU A 44 19.60 -7.14 -24.08
N ASP A 45 20.81 -6.74 -23.72
CA ASP A 45 22.00 -7.58 -23.77
C ASP A 45 21.88 -8.74 -22.76
N GLU A 46 22.03 -9.99 -23.22
CA GLU A 46 21.64 -11.22 -22.52
C GLU A 46 22.55 -11.61 -21.32
N THR A 47 23.44 -10.73 -20.87
CA THR A 47 24.56 -11.10 -19.98
C THR A 47 24.58 -10.46 -18.59
N ASP A 48 23.56 -9.69 -18.16
CA ASP A 48 23.50 -9.17 -16.77
C ASP A 48 22.32 -9.76 -15.96
N PRO A 49 22.59 -10.71 -15.05
CA PRO A 49 21.50 -11.49 -14.43
C PRO A 49 21.43 -11.43 -12.88
N PHE A 50 21.89 -10.31 -12.30
CA PHE A 50 21.56 -9.95 -10.93
C PHE A 50 20.06 -9.67 -10.77
N THR A 51 19.50 -10.23 -9.70
CA THR A 51 18.15 -9.95 -9.19
C THR A 51 17.89 -8.45 -9.14
N GLN A 52 17.20 -7.93 -10.17
CA GLN A 52 16.89 -6.51 -10.31
C GLN A 52 16.00 -6.08 -9.13
N VAL A 53 16.59 -5.40 -8.16
CA VAL A 53 15.88 -4.33 -7.48
C VAL A 53 15.61 -3.34 -8.61
N ASP A 54 14.41 -3.37 -9.20
CA ASP A 54 14.11 -2.45 -10.32
C ASP A 54 14.25 -1.00 -9.85
N HIS A 55 14.00 -0.73 -8.56
CA HIS A 55 14.38 0.54 -7.97
C HIS A 55 14.45 0.54 -6.43
N GLU A 56 15.36 1.34 -5.88
CA GLU A 56 15.40 1.70 -4.46
C GLU A 56 14.82 3.10 -4.29
N LEU A 57 13.79 3.27 -3.47
CA LEU A 57 13.25 4.60 -3.15
C LEU A 57 13.74 5.05 -1.77
N ARG A 58 14.36 6.21 -1.69
CA ARG A 58 14.77 6.88 -0.46
C ARG A 58 13.99 8.18 -0.30
N LEU A 59 13.35 8.35 0.84
CA LEU A 59 12.62 9.57 1.19
C LEU A 59 13.35 10.30 2.32
N THR A 60 13.77 11.53 2.08
CA THR A 60 14.40 12.40 3.08
C THR A 60 13.52 13.64 3.31
N VAL A 61 13.12 13.87 4.56
CA VAL A 61 12.27 15.00 4.92
C VAL A 61 13.13 16.21 5.26
N HIS A 62 12.90 17.33 4.59
CA HIS A 62 13.52 18.62 4.88
C HIS A 62 12.47 19.58 5.44
N GLN A 63 12.78 20.25 6.54
CA GLN A 63 11.92 21.27 7.14
C GLN A 63 12.50 22.66 6.85
N ARG A 64 11.69 23.55 6.28
CA ARG A 64 12.14 24.92 5.94
C ARG A 64 11.17 25.96 6.43
N GLU A 65 11.73 27.06 6.91
CA GLU A 65 11.00 28.29 7.18
C GLU A 65 10.80 29.05 5.87
N ILE A 66 9.56 29.41 5.57
CA ILE A 66 9.22 30.16 4.37
C ILE A 66 8.67 31.54 4.74
N ASP A 67 9.16 32.54 4.02
CA ASP A 67 8.61 33.88 4.06
C ASP A 67 7.43 33.98 3.08
N VAL A 68 6.20 33.96 3.61
CA VAL A 68 4.97 34.00 2.81
C VAL A 68 4.75 35.34 2.08
N SER A 69 5.59 36.35 2.34
CA SER A 69 5.53 37.64 1.64
C SER A 69 6.16 37.62 0.24
N ILE A 70 6.92 36.56 -0.09
CA ILE A 70 7.60 36.40 -1.37
C ILE A 70 6.61 35.87 -2.43
N ALA A 71 6.77 36.29 -3.69
CA ALA A 71 6.04 35.70 -4.80
C ALA A 71 6.48 34.24 -5.02
N SER A 72 5.56 33.28 -4.84
CA SER A 72 5.82 31.83 -4.92
C SER A 72 6.83 31.29 -3.88
N PRO A 73 6.52 31.44 -2.57
CA PRO A 73 7.45 31.11 -1.50
C PRO A 73 7.77 29.61 -1.44
N VAL A 74 6.81 28.77 -1.82
CA VAL A 74 6.97 27.30 -1.90
C VAL A 74 7.97 26.92 -2.98
N GLN A 75 7.88 27.50 -4.19
CA GLN A 75 8.83 27.19 -5.26
C GLN A 75 10.25 27.60 -4.86
N LYS A 76 10.42 28.81 -4.32
CA LYS A 76 11.72 29.28 -3.86
C LYS A 76 12.34 28.30 -2.85
N ALA A 77 11.60 27.96 -1.80
CA ALA A 77 12.09 27.06 -0.76
C ALA A 77 12.46 25.66 -1.29
N VAL A 78 11.66 25.12 -2.21
CA VAL A 78 11.92 23.80 -2.82
C VAL A 78 13.22 23.81 -3.64
N PHE A 79 13.46 24.85 -4.45
CA PHE A 79 14.70 24.98 -5.22
C PHE A 79 15.92 25.29 -4.32
N GLU A 80 15.73 26.01 -3.21
CA GLU A 80 16.78 26.23 -2.21
C GLU A 80 17.22 24.92 -1.57
N VAL A 81 16.28 24.06 -1.13
CA VAL A 81 16.61 22.72 -0.60
C VAL A 81 17.37 21.89 -1.63
N ALA A 82 16.93 21.91 -2.90
CA ALA A 82 17.60 21.16 -3.96
C ALA A 82 19.05 21.63 -4.17
N HIS A 83 19.30 22.93 -4.18
CA HIS A 83 20.64 23.50 -4.30
C HIS A 83 21.53 23.25 -3.07
N GLU A 84 20.99 23.35 -1.86
CA GLU A 84 21.72 23.07 -0.61
C GLU A 84 22.24 21.64 -0.57
N VAL A 85 21.39 20.67 -0.93
CA VAL A 85 21.76 19.25 -0.97
C VAL A 85 22.85 18.99 -2.01
N GLN A 86 22.81 19.70 -3.15
CA GLN A 86 23.82 19.55 -4.21
C GLN A 86 25.20 20.09 -3.82
N GLN A 87 25.28 21.10 -2.94
CA GLN A 87 26.54 21.78 -2.65
C GLN A 87 27.36 21.19 -1.50
N GLU A 88 26.88 20.14 -0.81
CA GLU A 88 27.55 19.41 0.30
C GLU A 88 28.37 20.29 1.27
N GLY A 89 27.93 21.53 1.47
CA GLY A 89 28.65 22.57 2.20
C GLY A 89 27.79 23.12 3.31
N ASP A 90 28.35 23.14 4.51
CA ASP A 90 27.75 23.58 5.78
C ASP A 90 27.26 25.04 5.68
N THR A 91 26.08 25.23 5.10
CA THR A 91 25.49 26.55 4.88
C THR A 91 24.59 26.84 6.06
N GLN A 92 25.09 27.66 6.99
CA GLN A 92 24.29 28.14 8.11
C GLN A 92 23.21 29.10 7.56
N ALA A 93 21.95 28.73 7.74
CA ALA A 93 20.82 29.58 7.38
C ALA A 93 20.86 30.88 8.20
N GLU A 94 21.02 32.01 7.52
CA GLU A 94 20.89 33.33 8.15
C GLU A 94 19.42 33.57 8.51
N GLY A 95 19.14 33.74 9.80
CA GLY A 95 17.79 33.93 10.31
C GLY A 95 17.13 35.22 9.79
N VAL A 96 16.03 35.07 9.06
CA VAL A 96 15.20 36.18 8.60
C VAL A 96 14.36 36.71 9.77
N SER A 97 14.69 37.90 10.25
CA SER A 97 13.96 38.56 11.33
C SER A 97 12.82 39.43 10.79
N GLY A 98 11.57 39.04 11.06
CA GLY A 98 10.44 39.97 11.13
C GLY A 98 9.19 39.69 10.28
N THR A 99 9.18 38.67 9.41
CA THR A 99 8.04 38.35 8.52
C THR A 99 7.14 37.23 9.08
N ARG A 100 5.94 37.05 8.50
CA ARG A 100 5.08 35.89 8.83
C ARG A 100 5.80 34.62 8.39
N ILE A 101 6.43 33.94 9.34
CA ILE A 101 7.10 32.65 9.11
C ILE A 101 6.01 31.57 9.03
N SER A 102 5.95 30.87 7.90
CA SER A 102 5.29 29.56 7.81
C SER A 102 6.38 28.49 7.67
N TYR A 103 6.04 27.22 7.90
CA TYR A 103 6.96 26.11 7.73
C TYR A 103 6.49 25.23 6.58
N LEU A 104 7.43 24.74 5.80
CA LEU A 104 7.20 23.85 4.68
C LEU A 104 8.04 22.60 4.87
N SER A 105 7.40 21.43 4.78
CA SER A 105 8.14 20.19 4.61
C SER A 105 8.33 19.90 3.12
N VAL A 106 9.57 19.65 2.72
CA VAL A 106 9.95 19.22 1.38
C VAL A 106 10.47 17.80 1.48
N ILE A 107 9.90 16.87 0.74
CA ILE A 107 10.43 15.51 0.67
C ILE A 107 11.35 15.40 -0.54
N GLU A 108 12.63 15.16 -0.28
CA GLU A 108 13.58 14.66 -1.26
C GLU A 108 13.29 13.17 -1.48
N ALA A 109 12.71 12.84 -2.63
CA ALA A 109 12.40 11.48 -3.04
C ALA A 109 13.40 11.06 -4.10
N GLU A 110 14.30 10.15 -3.76
CA GLU A 110 15.31 9.59 -4.65
C GLU A 110 14.93 8.17 -5.06
N ALA A 111 14.73 7.94 -6.36
CA ALA A 111 14.53 6.61 -6.93
C ALA A 111 15.79 6.20 -7.69
N ARG A 112 16.45 5.13 -7.25
CA ARG A 112 17.61 4.52 -7.93
C ARG A 112 17.15 3.33 -8.73
N VAL A 113 17.47 3.28 -10.01
CA VAL A 113 17.08 2.25 -10.97
C VAL A 113 18.36 1.60 -11.50
N TYR A 114 18.38 0.28 -11.65
CA TYR A 114 19.58 -0.47 -12.07
C TYR A 114 19.42 -1.07 -13.47
N GLY A 115 20.48 -1.02 -14.28
CA GLY A 115 20.49 -1.64 -15.62
C GLY A 115 19.67 -0.88 -16.67
N ILE A 116 19.54 0.44 -16.53
CA ILE A 116 18.88 1.30 -17.52
C ILE A 116 19.88 2.34 -18.03
N ASP A 117 20.04 2.36 -19.36
CA ASP A 117 20.97 3.25 -20.05
C ASP A 117 20.31 4.57 -20.53
N ASP A 118 18.97 4.64 -20.55
CA ASP A 118 18.22 5.82 -20.99
C ASP A 118 16.93 6.05 -20.18
N VAL A 119 16.61 7.31 -19.94
CA VAL A 119 15.45 7.73 -19.15
C VAL A 119 14.34 8.18 -20.08
N ASP A 120 13.29 7.37 -20.21
CA ASP A 120 12.07 7.82 -20.88
C ASP A 120 11.12 8.58 -19.93
N GLU A 121 10.23 9.37 -20.53
CA GLU A 121 9.24 10.19 -19.81
C GLU A 121 8.21 9.33 -19.05
N GLY A 122 7.92 8.12 -19.54
CA GLY A 122 6.98 7.19 -18.94
C GLY A 122 7.52 6.64 -17.61
N LEU A 123 8.73 6.10 -17.63
CA LEU A 123 9.45 5.60 -16.46
C LEU A 123 9.60 6.69 -15.40
N THR A 124 10.00 7.90 -15.80
CA THR A 124 10.12 9.05 -14.88
C THR A 124 8.78 9.35 -14.20
N THR A 125 7.68 9.31 -14.96
CA THR A 125 6.34 9.57 -14.44
C THR A 125 5.87 8.45 -13.50
N ASP A 126 6.12 7.20 -13.84
CA ASP A 126 5.74 6.04 -13.03
C ASP A 126 6.48 6.02 -11.69
N LEU A 127 7.79 6.28 -11.70
CA LEU A 127 8.61 6.39 -10.49
C LEU A 127 8.18 7.57 -9.62
N PHE A 128 7.82 8.69 -10.24
CA PHE A 128 7.28 9.84 -9.52
C PHE A 128 5.92 9.54 -8.87
N ASP A 129 4.98 8.92 -9.60
CA ASP A 129 3.67 8.56 -9.06
C ASP A 129 3.82 7.52 -7.93
N MET A 130 4.77 6.59 -8.06
CA MET A 130 5.15 5.68 -6.98
C MET A 130 5.69 6.42 -5.76
N ALA A 131 6.59 7.39 -5.94
CA ALA A 131 7.11 8.21 -4.85
C ALA A 131 5.98 8.96 -4.13
N LEU A 132 5.02 9.51 -4.87
CA LEU A 132 3.83 10.15 -4.28
C LEU A 132 3.00 9.16 -3.45
N ASP A 133 2.80 7.93 -3.92
CA ASP A 133 2.11 6.91 -3.15
C ASP A 133 2.84 6.55 -1.84
N ARG A 134 4.18 6.53 -1.85
CA ARG A 134 4.97 6.32 -0.62
C ARG A 134 4.88 7.48 0.35
N ILE A 135 4.89 8.70 -0.18
CA ILE A 135 4.68 9.89 0.63
C ILE A 135 3.28 9.87 1.24
N ARG A 136 2.25 9.47 0.49
CA ARG A 136 0.89 9.30 1.04
C ARG A 136 0.85 8.24 2.13
N GLN A 137 1.50 7.08 1.95
CA GLN A 137 1.60 6.07 3.01
C GLN A 137 2.27 6.63 4.28
N LEU A 138 3.33 7.45 4.13
CA LEU A 138 3.96 8.15 5.24
C LEU A 138 2.98 9.12 5.93
N GLN A 139 2.28 9.96 5.16
CA GLN A 139 1.26 10.86 5.67
C GLN A 139 0.11 10.10 6.37
N GLU A 140 -0.22 8.89 5.91
CA GLU A 140 -1.27 8.04 6.46
C GLU A 140 -0.89 7.48 7.82
N GLY A 141 0.31 6.88 7.91
CA GLY A 141 0.84 6.42 9.18
C GLY A 141 0.91 7.56 10.20
N LEU A 142 1.38 8.74 9.76
CA LEU A 142 1.42 9.94 10.60
C LEU A 142 0.04 10.35 11.09
N ALA A 143 -0.92 10.51 10.17
CA ALA A 143 -2.28 10.91 10.49
C ALA A 143 -2.97 9.93 11.45
N LEU A 144 -2.76 8.62 11.27
CA LEU A 144 -3.31 7.59 12.14
C LEU A 144 -2.78 7.68 13.57
N ILE A 145 -1.48 7.97 13.70
CA ILE A 145 -0.76 7.91 14.96
C ILE A 145 -0.91 9.20 15.77
N THR A 146 -0.80 10.36 15.12
CA THR A 146 -0.93 11.67 15.76
C THR A 146 -2.38 12.08 15.91
N GLN A 147 -3.29 11.50 15.10
CA GLN A 147 -4.68 11.95 14.96
C GLN A 147 -4.80 13.42 14.54
N ASP A 148 -3.74 13.98 13.94
CA ASP A 148 -3.73 15.37 13.50
C ASP A 148 -4.51 15.54 12.18
N LEU A 149 -5.63 16.24 12.28
CA LEU A 149 -6.56 16.50 11.19
C LEU A 149 -6.17 17.71 10.33
N LYS A 150 -5.04 18.37 10.65
CA LYS A 150 -4.58 19.54 9.89
C LYS A 150 -3.92 19.17 8.56
N LYS A 151 -3.56 17.92 8.32
CA LYS A 151 -2.73 17.54 7.16
C LYS A 151 -3.58 17.24 5.91
N ASP A 152 -3.22 17.86 4.79
CA ASP A 152 -3.77 17.48 3.49
C ASP A 152 -2.84 16.44 2.84
N TRP A 153 -3.43 15.53 2.08
CA TRP A 153 -2.68 14.53 1.32
C TRP A 153 -1.96 15.17 0.14
N VAL A 154 -0.73 14.72 -0.12
CA VAL A 154 -0.03 15.07 -1.36
C VAL A 154 -0.80 14.47 -2.55
N ALA A 155 -0.98 15.27 -3.58
CA ALA A 155 -1.55 14.84 -4.85
C ALA A 155 -0.94 15.64 -5.98
N LYS A 156 -0.81 15.03 -7.16
CA LYS A 156 -0.17 15.62 -8.33
C LYS A 156 -0.80 16.96 -8.72
N GLU A 157 -2.10 17.09 -8.54
CA GLU A 157 -2.91 18.29 -8.82
C GLU A 157 -2.69 19.41 -7.81
N ARG A 158 -2.12 19.07 -6.65
CA ARG A 158 -1.81 20.00 -5.57
C ARG A 158 -0.34 20.38 -5.53
N LEU A 159 0.51 19.86 -6.42
CA LEU A 159 1.91 20.24 -6.45
C LEU A 159 2.10 21.49 -7.30
N PRO A 160 3.14 22.31 -7.04
CA PRO A 160 3.53 23.37 -7.95
C PRO A 160 3.76 22.84 -9.37
N ALA A 161 3.58 23.72 -10.36
CA ALA A 161 3.75 23.38 -11.77
C ALA A 161 5.13 22.86 -12.15
N MET A 162 6.13 23.20 -11.35
CA MET A 162 7.53 22.88 -11.56
C MET A 162 8.10 22.37 -10.25
N LEU A 163 8.75 21.21 -10.30
CA LEU A 163 9.58 20.68 -9.24
C LEU A 163 11.02 20.56 -9.74
N PRO A 164 12.04 20.75 -8.89
CA PRO A 164 13.40 20.38 -9.24
C PRO A 164 13.49 18.86 -9.41
N LEU A 165 14.23 18.43 -10.42
CA LEU A 165 14.53 17.02 -10.71
C LEU A 165 16.03 16.89 -10.97
N ARG A 166 16.73 16.10 -10.17
CA ARG A 166 18.12 15.74 -10.43
C ARG A 166 18.17 14.36 -11.05
N THR A 167 18.96 14.23 -12.11
CA THR A 167 19.27 12.97 -12.76
C THR A 167 20.75 12.68 -12.59
N GLN A 168 21.09 11.49 -12.11
CA GLN A 168 22.48 11.08 -11.89
C GLN A 168 22.69 9.68 -12.47
N PHE A 169 23.77 9.49 -13.22
CA PHE A 169 24.18 8.19 -13.75
C PHE A 169 25.47 7.74 -13.06
N SER A 170 25.63 6.43 -12.87
CA SER A 170 26.85 5.85 -12.30
C SER A 170 28.08 6.02 -13.19
N ASP A 171 27.88 6.03 -14.50
CA ASP A 171 28.94 5.89 -15.51
C ASP A 171 29.42 7.25 -16.05
N SER A 172 28.84 8.36 -15.59
CA SER A 172 29.28 9.69 -16.00
C SER A 172 30.57 10.08 -15.28
N GLU A 173 31.71 10.03 -15.99
CA GLU A 173 33.02 10.52 -15.49
C GLU A 173 32.97 12.01 -15.10
N ASP A 174 32.07 12.77 -15.72
CA ASP A 174 31.65 14.07 -15.23
C ASP A 174 30.53 13.86 -14.20
N ASN A 175 30.83 14.12 -12.92
CA ASN A 175 29.84 14.32 -11.85
C ASN A 175 28.97 15.59 -12.11
N SER A 176 28.55 15.82 -13.35
CA SER A 176 27.60 16.88 -13.67
C SER A 176 26.22 16.43 -13.20
N ASP A 177 25.94 16.68 -11.92
CA ASP A 177 24.60 16.62 -11.36
C ASP A 177 23.71 17.62 -12.14
N ASP A 178 22.97 17.10 -13.13
CA ASP A 178 22.06 17.91 -13.93
C ASP A 178 20.76 18.14 -13.16
N LEU A 179 20.68 19.30 -12.49
CA LEU A 179 19.44 19.79 -11.90
C LEU A 179 18.55 20.36 -13.00
N SER A 180 17.51 19.59 -13.33
CA SER A 180 16.48 19.91 -14.31
C SER A 180 15.15 20.27 -13.62
N VAL A 181 14.09 20.46 -14.43
CA VAL A 181 12.74 20.76 -13.95
C VAL A 181 11.79 19.66 -14.40
N PHE A 182 11.04 19.12 -13.45
CA PHE A 182 9.91 18.22 -13.70
C PHE A 182 8.60 19.02 -13.69
N LEU A 183 7.83 18.94 -14.78
CA LEU A 183 6.57 19.66 -14.96
C LEU A 183 5.40 18.81 -14.45
N VAL A 184 4.66 19.33 -13.47
CA VAL A 184 3.58 18.58 -12.81
C VAL A 184 2.19 19.04 -13.24
N ASN A 185 1.76 20.27 -12.90
CA ASN A 185 0.43 20.82 -13.21
C ASN A 185 0.33 22.36 -12.99
N GLN A 186 -0.47 23.10 -13.77
CA GLN A 186 -0.55 24.58 -13.72
C GLN A 186 -1.31 25.19 -12.51
N PHE A 187 -1.59 24.46 -11.43
CA PHE A 187 -2.34 24.98 -10.27
C PHE A 187 -1.44 25.10 -9.02
N ALA A 188 -1.50 26.22 -8.31
CA ALA A 188 -0.60 26.53 -7.18
C ALA A 188 -1.26 26.33 -5.80
N LEU A 189 -0.48 25.86 -4.83
CA LEU A 189 -0.83 25.82 -3.40
C LEU A 189 -0.85 27.23 -2.80
N THR A 190 -1.88 27.52 -2.00
CA THR A 190 -1.95 28.70 -1.16
C THR A 190 -2.37 28.27 0.24
N ASP A 191 -1.49 28.51 1.21
CA ASP A 191 -1.59 28.30 2.67
C ASP A 191 -1.08 26.94 3.23
N VAL A 192 -0.15 27.01 4.19
CA VAL A 192 0.51 25.89 4.89
C VAL A 192 0.61 26.26 6.38
N SER A 193 0.26 25.34 7.29
CA SER A 193 0.39 25.52 8.75
C SER A 193 1.73 25.00 9.27
N PRO A 194 2.24 25.49 10.42
CA PRO A 194 3.49 24.98 11.03
C PRO A 194 3.36 23.55 11.59
N PRO A 195 4.43 22.72 11.55
CA PRO A 195 4.39 21.36 12.06
C PRO A 195 4.46 21.35 13.60
N GLU A 196 3.80 20.39 14.22
CA GLU A 196 3.82 20.13 15.66
C GLU A 196 4.63 18.84 15.94
N PRO A 197 5.84 18.89 16.54
CA PRO A 197 6.70 17.71 16.67
C PRO A 197 6.01 16.49 17.30
N ILE A 198 6.20 15.32 16.68
CA ILE A 198 5.63 14.05 17.19
C ILE A 198 6.38 13.62 18.45
N PRO A 199 5.68 13.22 19.53
CA PRO A 199 6.33 12.62 20.69
C PRO A 199 7.11 11.35 20.32
N GLU A 200 8.29 11.14 20.89
CA GLU A 200 9.16 9.99 20.58
C GLU A 200 8.46 8.62 20.76
N SER A 201 7.53 8.52 21.73
CA SER A 201 6.71 7.32 21.93
C SER A 201 5.85 6.95 20.71
N LYS A 202 5.39 7.95 19.96
CA LYS A 202 4.58 7.81 18.74
C LYS A 202 5.44 7.53 17.51
N PHE A 203 6.71 7.92 17.54
CA PHE A 203 7.66 7.66 16.48
C PHE A 203 8.01 6.17 16.36
N ALA A 204 8.10 5.46 17.49
CA ALA A 204 8.25 4.01 17.49
C ALA A 204 7.06 3.29 16.82
N ASP A 205 5.85 3.71 17.15
CA ASP A 205 4.61 3.18 16.54
C ASP A 205 4.57 3.46 15.03
N LEU A 206 5.07 4.62 14.60
CA LEU A 206 5.16 5.00 13.20
C LEU A 206 6.17 4.13 12.47
N THR A 207 7.38 3.99 13.02
CA THR A 207 8.44 3.18 12.43
C THR A 207 7.99 1.73 12.25
N GLU A 208 7.23 1.18 13.21
CA GLU A 208 6.66 -0.17 13.11
C GLU A 208 5.54 -0.28 12.07
N TYR A 209 4.61 0.67 12.05
CA TYR A 209 3.56 0.70 11.01
C TYR A 209 4.17 0.79 9.61
N LEU A 210 5.25 1.55 9.48
CA LEU A 210 5.98 1.79 8.26
C LEU A 210 6.94 0.66 7.87
N SER A 211 7.46 -0.11 8.82
CA SER A 211 8.34 -1.25 8.53
C SER A 211 7.57 -2.49 8.07
N MET A 212 6.25 -2.49 8.21
CA MET A 212 5.38 -3.43 7.53
C MET A 212 5.34 -3.05 6.03
N ASP A 213 6.28 -3.57 5.24
CA ASP A 213 6.40 -3.36 3.78
C ASP A 213 5.16 -3.78 2.97
N ASP A 214 4.09 -4.26 3.61
CA ASP A 214 2.82 -4.53 2.94
C ASP A 214 2.12 -3.20 2.61
N HIS A 215 2.23 -2.79 1.34
CA HIS A 215 1.76 -1.52 0.76
C HIS A 215 0.24 -1.22 0.94
N GLU A 216 -0.49 -2.14 1.54
CA GLU A 216 -1.87 -2.02 1.98
C GLU A 216 -2.03 -2.79 3.29
N ALA A 217 -1.74 -2.12 4.40
CA ALA A 217 -2.11 -2.63 5.72
C ALA A 217 -3.63 -2.93 5.73
N SER A 218 -4.03 -3.97 6.47
CA SER A 218 -5.44 -4.26 6.75
C SER A 218 -6.15 -2.98 7.21
N PHE A 219 -7.36 -2.71 6.71
CA PHE A 219 -8.14 -1.50 7.02
C PHE A 219 -7.57 -0.17 6.50
N SER A 220 -6.56 -0.16 5.62
CA SER A 220 -6.05 1.09 4.99
C SER A 220 -7.15 1.92 4.33
N THR A 221 -8.06 1.29 3.57
CA THR A 221 -9.21 1.99 2.96
C THR A 221 -10.09 2.65 4.02
N TYR A 222 -10.46 1.92 5.07
CA TYR A 222 -11.19 2.49 6.21
C TYR A 222 -10.44 3.67 6.84
N HIS A 223 -9.14 3.52 7.09
CA HIS A 223 -8.30 4.51 7.74
C HIS A 223 -8.22 5.82 6.93
N ARG A 224 -8.01 5.72 5.61
CA ARG A 224 -8.04 6.87 4.69
C ARG A 224 -9.39 7.58 4.71
N LEU A 225 -10.48 6.84 4.58
CA LEU A 225 -11.84 7.41 4.57
C LEU A 225 -12.23 8.02 5.91
N ARG A 226 -11.83 7.42 7.03
CA ARG A 226 -12.03 7.98 8.37
C ARG A 226 -11.27 9.29 8.54
N TYR A 227 -10.03 9.34 8.06
CA TYR A 227 -9.24 10.57 8.06
C TYR A 227 -9.91 11.66 7.22
N GLU A 228 -10.25 11.34 5.97
CA GLU A 228 -10.93 12.24 5.06
C GLU A 228 -12.26 12.76 5.65
N THR A 229 -13.06 11.87 6.23
CA THR A 229 -14.28 12.22 6.97
C THR A 229 -14.02 13.29 8.02
N SER A 230 -12.93 13.15 8.77
CA SER A 230 -12.55 14.06 9.84
C SER A 230 -12.09 15.43 9.29
N VAL A 231 -11.29 15.43 8.22
CA VAL A 231 -10.88 16.65 7.49
C VAL A 231 -12.10 17.39 6.92
N LEU A 232 -13.02 16.68 6.27
CA LEU A 232 -14.25 17.25 5.73
C LEU A 232 -15.09 17.91 6.84
N CYS A 233 -15.22 17.25 7.99
CA CYS A 233 -16.04 17.72 9.11
C CYS A 233 -15.46 18.94 9.80
N HIS A 234 -14.18 18.88 10.15
CA HIS A 234 -13.55 19.84 11.06
C HIS A 234 -12.84 20.97 10.33
N ARG A 235 -12.28 20.71 9.15
CA ARG A 235 -11.48 21.68 8.39
C ARG A 235 -12.28 22.33 7.26
N ARG A 236 -12.87 21.51 6.38
CA ARG A 236 -13.57 22.04 5.18
C ARG A 236 -15.01 22.49 5.45
N GLY A 237 -15.62 21.98 6.52
CA GLY A 237 -17.02 22.26 6.85
C GLY A 237 -18.01 21.69 5.83
N ASP A 238 -17.58 20.74 4.99
CA ASP A 238 -18.45 20.07 4.01
C ASP A 238 -19.21 18.93 4.70
N PHE A 239 -20.28 19.30 5.40
CA PHE A 239 -21.09 18.35 6.17
C PHE A 239 -21.77 17.30 5.28
N ARG A 240 -22.01 17.62 4.00
CA ARG A 240 -22.59 16.67 3.06
C ARG A 240 -21.61 15.55 2.77
N MET A 241 -20.40 15.92 2.37
CA MET A 241 -19.36 14.95 2.09
C MET A 241 -18.86 14.25 3.35
N THR A 242 -18.89 14.90 4.54
CA THR A 242 -18.61 14.21 5.81
C THR A 242 -19.52 13.00 6.01
N VAL A 243 -20.85 13.16 5.87
CA VAL A 243 -21.79 12.06 6.12
C VAL A 243 -21.64 10.96 5.06
N ILE A 244 -21.39 11.33 3.80
CA ILE A 244 -21.15 10.37 2.72
C ILE A 244 -19.85 9.59 2.97
N SER A 245 -18.74 10.29 3.25
CA SER A 245 -17.44 9.67 3.54
C SER A 245 -17.50 8.79 4.78
N ALA A 246 -18.19 9.23 5.85
CA ALA A 246 -18.42 8.42 7.05
C ALA A 246 -19.19 7.13 6.75
N ALA A 247 -20.14 7.18 5.80
CA ALA A 247 -20.84 5.98 5.35
C ALA A 247 -19.91 5.02 4.64
N ILE A 248 -19.15 5.49 3.63
CA ILE A 248 -18.21 4.64 2.89
C ILE A 248 -17.16 4.05 3.85
N ALA A 249 -16.67 4.84 4.80
CA ALA A 249 -15.75 4.37 5.86
C ALA A 249 -16.40 3.26 6.70
N ALA A 250 -17.64 3.44 7.16
CA ALA A 250 -18.33 2.42 7.95
C ALA A 250 -18.60 1.13 7.15
N GLU A 251 -18.95 1.25 5.87
CA GLU A 251 -19.14 0.09 4.98
C GLU A 251 -17.83 -0.67 4.79
N SER A 252 -16.73 0.04 4.52
CA SER A 252 -15.38 -0.54 4.38
C SER A 252 -14.94 -1.24 5.67
N LEU A 253 -15.07 -0.58 6.83
CA LEU A 253 -14.76 -1.14 8.14
C LEU A 253 -15.51 -2.45 8.40
N LEU A 254 -16.82 -2.46 8.13
CA LEU A 254 -17.65 -3.62 8.34
C LEU A 254 -17.21 -4.75 7.39
N ASP A 255 -17.13 -4.49 6.09
CA ASP A 255 -16.80 -5.51 5.10
C ASP A 255 -15.40 -6.10 5.33
N GLU A 256 -14.38 -5.28 5.54
CA GLU A 256 -13.03 -5.73 5.84
C GLU A 256 -12.97 -6.52 7.16
N MET A 257 -13.72 -6.11 8.18
CA MET A 257 -13.81 -6.88 9.44
C MET A 257 -14.44 -8.26 9.21
N LEU A 258 -15.51 -8.35 8.42
CA LEU A 258 -16.13 -9.64 8.12
C LEU A 258 -15.20 -10.53 7.28
N MET A 259 -14.53 -9.97 6.29
CA MET A 259 -13.49 -10.66 5.50
C MET A 259 -12.40 -11.23 6.41
N LEU A 260 -11.86 -10.40 7.29
CA LEU A 260 -10.81 -10.79 8.23
C LEU A 260 -11.25 -11.90 9.18
N LEU A 261 -12.48 -11.83 9.68
CA LEU A 261 -13.04 -12.89 10.52
C LEU A 261 -13.18 -14.20 9.75
N LEU A 262 -13.71 -14.18 8.53
CA LEU A 262 -13.87 -15.36 7.67
C LEU A 262 -12.52 -16.00 7.33
N TRP A 263 -11.52 -15.19 7.03
CA TRP A 263 -10.14 -15.63 6.79
C TRP A 263 -9.54 -16.30 8.02
N ASP A 264 -9.68 -15.72 9.21
CA ASP A 264 -9.14 -16.30 10.46
C ASP A 264 -9.89 -17.58 10.90
N GLU A 265 -11.13 -17.82 10.44
CA GLU A 265 -11.77 -19.14 10.58
C GLU A 265 -11.29 -20.17 9.55
N GLY A 266 -10.51 -19.75 8.56
CA GLY A 266 -9.99 -20.62 7.51
C GLY A 266 -10.97 -20.85 6.36
N ASN A 267 -11.87 -19.91 6.08
CA ASN A 267 -12.71 -19.97 4.88
C ASN A 267 -11.91 -19.57 3.64
N GLN A 268 -12.07 -20.32 2.55
CA GLN A 268 -11.48 -19.97 1.25
C GLN A 268 -12.23 -18.78 0.63
N PRO A 269 -11.55 -17.91 -0.14
CA PRO A 269 -12.18 -16.74 -0.73
C PRO A 269 -13.29 -17.14 -1.72
N GLU A 270 -13.10 -18.22 -2.49
CA GLU A 270 -14.11 -18.72 -3.43
C GLU A 270 -15.43 -19.12 -2.76
N THR A 271 -15.37 -19.65 -1.54
CA THR A 271 -16.57 -20.17 -0.86
C THR A 271 -17.41 -19.07 -0.23
N VAL A 272 -16.84 -17.89 -0.01
CA VAL A 272 -17.51 -16.76 0.64
C VAL A 272 -17.79 -15.59 -0.29
N ALA A 273 -17.26 -15.58 -1.52
CA ALA A 273 -17.46 -14.53 -2.52
C ALA A 273 -18.93 -14.12 -2.72
N TYR A 274 -19.85 -15.09 -2.75
CA TYR A 274 -21.28 -14.80 -2.90
C TYR A 274 -21.83 -13.84 -1.83
N LYS A 275 -21.24 -13.83 -0.61
CA LYS A 275 -21.66 -12.94 0.48
C LYS A 275 -21.38 -11.47 0.16
N PHE A 276 -20.38 -11.19 -0.68
CA PHE A 276 -19.92 -9.84 -1.02
C PHE A 276 -20.41 -9.38 -2.40
N SER A 277 -20.91 -10.29 -3.23
CA SER A 277 -21.49 -9.96 -4.54
C SER A 277 -22.74 -9.09 -4.47
N GLN A 278 -23.03 -8.35 -5.54
CA GLN A 278 -24.26 -7.57 -5.71
C GLN A 278 -25.55 -8.39 -5.53
N SER A 279 -25.54 -9.65 -5.98
CA SER A 279 -26.63 -10.63 -5.81
C SER A 279 -26.72 -11.19 -4.39
N GLY A 280 -25.69 -10.99 -3.57
CA GLY A 280 -25.59 -11.45 -2.20
C GLY A 280 -26.39 -10.62 -1.20
N PRO A 281 -26.30 -10.98 0.09
CA PRO A 281 -26.93 -10.23 1.17
C PRO A 281 -26.38 -8.80 1.23
N LYS A 282 -27.27 -7.81 1.27
CA LYS A 282 -26.88 -6.40 1.47
C LYS A 282 -26.18 -6.22 2.83
N LEU A 283 -25.36 -5.18 2.97
CA LEU A 283 -24.57 -4.92 4.18
C LEU A 283 -25.37 -5.04 5.49
N LEU A 284 -26.52 -4.38 5.59
CA LEU A 284 -27.36 -4.47 6.80
C LEU A 284 -27.83 -5.90 7.10
N SER A 285 -28.03 -6.73 6.08
CA SER A 285 -28.33 -8.15 6.26
C SER A 285 -27.12 -8.89 6.82
N ARG A 286 -25.91 -8.67 6.27
CA ARG A 286 -24.67 -9.25 6.77
C ARG A 286 -24.39 -8.86 8.22
N VAL A 287 -24.58 -7.59 8.58
CA VAL A 287 -24.46 -7.09 9.96
C VAL A 287 -25.32 -7.89 10.93
N LYS A 288 -26.56 -8.20 10.53
CA LYS A 288 -27.49 -8.96 11.37
C LYS A 288 -27.17 -10.46 11.42
N SER A 289 -26.81 -11.06 10.28
CA SER A 289 -26.70 -12.53 10.15
C SER A 289 -25.31 -13.08 10.49
N GLU A 290 -24.24 -12.33 10.20
CA GLU A 290 -22.87 -12.86 10.27
C GLU A 290 -22.18 -12.49 11.58
N TYR A 291 -22.24 -11.23 12.02
CA TYR A 291 -21.37 -10.77 13.10
C TYR A 291 -21.72 -11.35 14.47
N SER A 292 -23.01 -11.58 14.75
CA SER A 292 -23.42 -12.24 15.99
C SER A 292 -22.83 -13.65 16.11
N ARG A 293 -22.68 -14.38 14.99
CA ARG A 293 -22.04 -15.69 14.95
C ARG A 293 -20.54 -15.59 15.22
N HIS A 294 -19.85 -14.68 14.55
CA HIS A 294 -18.38 -14.58 14.60
C HIS A 294 -17.87 -13.90 15.88
N LEU A 295 -18.51 -12.80 16.28
CA LEU A 295 -18.08 -11.95 17.38
C LEU A 295 -18.98 -12.06 18.62
N GLY A 296 -20.15 -12.71 18.53
CA GLY A 296 -21.16 -12.70 19.60
C GLY A 296 -21.82 -11.34 19.78
N GLY A 297 -22.71 -11.24 20.77
CA GLY A 297 -23.30 -9.97 21.20
C GLY A 297 -24.54 -9.56 20.40
N GLU A 298 -25.00 -8.34 20.63
CA GLU A 298 -26.21 -7.80 20.05
C GLU A 298 -25.91 -6.94 18.81
N TRP A 299 -26.51 -7.30 17.68
CA TRP A 299 -26.30 -6.66 16.37
C TRP A 299 -27.60 -6.14 15.74
N SER A 300 -28.68 -6.10 16.53
CA SER A 300 -29.95 -5.55 16.06
C SER A 300 -29.87 -4.02 15.96
N PRO A 301 -30.19 -3.44 14.79
CA PRO A 301 -30.29 -1.99 14.64
C PRO A 301 -31.51 -1.40 15.39
N GLY A 302 -32.40 -2.23 15.94
CA GLY A 302 -33.54 -1.77 16.74
C GLY A 302 -33.22 -1.55 18.22
N LYS A 303 -32.09 -2.06 18.71
CA LYS A 303 -31.67 -1.94 20.11
C LYS A 303 -30.63 -0.84 20.26
N LYS A 304 -30.58 -0.20 21.43
CA LYS A 304 -29.58 0.85 21.72
C LYS A 304 -28.16 0.27 21.60
N GLY A 305 -27.25 1.03 20.99
CA GLY A 305 -25.84 0.66 20.82
C GLY A 305 -25.27 1.10 19.47
N ALA A 306 -23.99 0.80 19.24
CA ALA A 306 -23.23 1.27 18.09
C ALA A 306 -23.85 0.88 16.73
N VAL A 307 -24.46 -0.30 16.61
CA VAL A 307 -25.13 -0.73 15.36
C VAL A 307 -26.36 0.12 15.03
N ARG A 308 -27.14 0.50 16.04
CA ARG A 308 -28.26 1.43 15.86
C ARG A 308 -27.77 2.84 15.55
N GLU A 309 -26.75 3.31 16.25
CA GLU A 309 -26.14 4.62 15.99
C GLU A 309 -25.60 4.71 14.56
N TRP A 310 -24.86 3.70 14.10
CA TRP A 310 -24.42 3.60 12.70
C TRP A 310 -25.60 3.71 11.73
N ARG A 311 -26.68 2.96 11.96
CA ARG A 311 -27.85 3.02 11.08
C ARG A 311 -28.49 4.42 11.06
N GLU A 312 -28.83 4.96 12.24
CA GLU A 312 -29.60 6.20 12.38
C GLU A 312 -28.78 7.45 12.05
N LYS A 313 -27.46 7.43 12.27
CA LYS A 313 -26.59 8.61 12.13
C LYS A 313 -25.71 8.60 10.90
N ILE A 314 -25.55 7.45 10.24
CA ILE A 314 -24.72 7.31 9.04
C ILE A 314 -25.55 6.78 7.87
N ALA A 315 -26.06 5.55 7.96
CA ALA A 315 -26.67 4.88 6.82
C ALA A 315 -27.96 5.57 6.33
N GLU A 316 -28.88 5.91 7.23
CA GLU A 316 -30.12 6.61 6.89
C GLU A 316 -29.88 8.04 6.38
N PRO A 317 -29.06 8.88 7.06
CA PRO A 317 -28.69 10.19 6.54
C PRO A 317 -28.00 10.15 5.17
N ARG A 318 -27.07 9.21 4.94
CA ARG A 318 -26.44 9.03 3.62
C ARG A 318 -27.47 8.76 2.54
N ASN A 319 -28.45 7.90 2.80
CA ASN A 319 -29.52 7.62 1.83
C ASN A 319 -30.38 8.85 1.55
N GLN A 320 -30.71 9.66 2.57
CA GLN A 320 -31.43 10.92 2.38
C GLN A 320 -30.61 11.93 1.56
N ILE A 321 -29.31 12.05 1.83
CA ILE A 321 -28.42 12.98 1.11
C ILE A 321 -28.22 12.56 -0.35
N ALA A 322 -27.98 11.25 -0.58
CA ALA A 322 -27.68 10.71 -1.89
C ALA A 322 -28.92 10.64 -2.79
N HIS A 323 -30.08 10.26 -2.23
CA HIS A 323 -31.28 10.01 -3.03
C HIS A 323 -32.34 11.12 -2.94
N ALA A 324 -32.42 11.84 -1.82
CA ALA A 324 -33.40 12.92 -1.63
C ALA A 324 -32.77 14.32 -1.68
N GLY A 325 -31.45 14.43 -1.87
CA GLY A 325 -30.75 15.71 -1.92
C GLY A 325 -30.79 16.48 -0.58
N ALA A 326 -31.00 15.78 0.54
CA ALA A 326 -31.04 16.42 1.86
C ALA A 326 -29.72 17.16 2.17
N ILE A 327 -29.84 18.31 2.84
CA ILE A 327 -28.70 19.13 3.27
C ILE A 327 -28.47 18.88 4.77
N PRO A 328 -27.38 18.21 5.17
CA PRO A 328 -27.12 17.92 6.57
C PRO A 328 -26.65 19.18 7.32
N THR A 329 -26.97 19.23 8.61
CA THR A 329 -26.42 20.25 9.52
C THR A 329 -25.05 19.82 10.03
N ARG A 330 -24.32 20.76 10.63
CA ARG A 330 -23.07 20.46 11.36
C ARG A 330 -23.26 19.36 12.41
N GLN A 331 -24.40 19.34 13.09
CA GLN A 331 -24.68 18.32 14.11
C GLN A 331 -24.84 16.93 13.49
N HIS A 332 -25.46 16.81 12.30
CA HIS A 332 -25.53 15.52 11.58
C HIS A 332 -24.14 15.00 11.22
N ALA A 333 -23.25 15.88 10.74
CA ALA A 333 -21.86 15.51 10.43
C ALA A 333 -21.11 15.03 11.69
N ILE A 334 -21.18 15.77 12.80
CA ILE A 334 -20.54 15.38 14.07
C ILE A 334 -21.11 14.06 14.60
N ASP A 335 -22.43 13.86 14.52
CA ASP A 335 -23.07 12.62 14.93
C ASP A 335 -22.59 11.44 14.08
N ALA A 336 -22.39 11.64 12.77
CA ALA A 336 -21.85 10.62 11.87
C ALA A 336 -20.41 10.23 12.24
N VAL A 337 -19.52 11.21 12.47
CA VAL A 337 -18.14 10.94 12.91
C VAL A 337 -18.11 10.19 14.25
N ARG A 338 -18.94 10.61 15.21
CA ARG A 338 -19.06 9.94 16.51
C ARG A 338 -19.57 8.51 16.36
N ALA A 339 -20.61 8.29 15.56
CA ALA A 339 -21.16 6.96 15.31
C ALA A 339 -20.13 6.03 14.63
N LEU A 340 -19.29 6.56 13.74
CA LEU A 340 -18.21 5.81 13.09
C LEU A 340 -17.18 5.34 14.13
N ASN A 341 -16.70 6.26 14.97
CA ASN A 341 -15.78 5.93 16.07
C ASN A 341 -16.40 4.95 17.08
N SER A 342 -17.68 5.12 17.44
CA SER A 342 -18.42 4.20 18.31
C SER A 342 -18.50 2.80 17.70
N LEU A 343 -18.67 2.70 16.38
CA LEU A 343 -18.72 1.43 15.65
C LEU A 343 -17.38 0.70 15.69
N GLU A 344 -16.28 1.39 15.36
CA GLU A 344 -14.91 0.84 15.45
C GLU A 344 -14.59 0.33 16.86
N GLN A 345 -14.84 1.15 17.88
CA GLN A 345 -14.63 0.75 19.27
C GLN A 345 -15.49 -0.44 19.68
N PHE A 346 -16.74 -0.50 19.19
CA PHE A 346 -17.61 -1.64 19.42
C PHE A 346 -17.03 -2.91 18.80
N LEU A 347 -16.56 -2.87 17.55
CA LEU A 347 -15.89 -3.99 16.89
C LEU A 347 -14.66 -4.45 17.68
N GLY A 348 -13.80 -3.51 18.09
CA GLY A 348 -12.62 -3.82 18.90
C GLY A 348 -12.98 -4.51 20.21
N ARG A 349 -13.93 -3.97 20.98
CA ARG A 349 -14.41 -4.62 22.22
C ARG A 349 -14.99 -6.01 21.97
N ARG A 350 -15.78 -6.19 20.91
CA ARG A 350 -16.33 -7.51 20.56
C ARG A 350 -15.23 -8.51 20.21
N LEU A 351 -14.25 -8.09 19.42
CA LEU A 351 -13.12 -8.92 19.01
C LEU A 351 -12.24 -9.32 20.20
N ARG A 352 -12.03 -8.42 21.18
CA ARG A 352 -11.36 -8.74 22.44
C ARG A 352 -12.00 -9.91 23.19
N THR A 353 -13.33 -9.99 23.21
CA THR A 353 -14.04 -11.13 23.81
C THR A 353 -13.83 -12.46 23.06
N ARG A 354 -13.20 -12.42 21.88
CA ARG A 354 -12.98 -13.56 20.99
C ARG A 354 -11.52 -13.77 20.62
N ILE A 355 -10.54 -13.14 21.28
CA ILE A 355 -9.10 -13.26 20.95
C ILE A 355 -8.66 -14.73 20.85
N ALA A 356 -9.11 -15.58 21.78
CA ALA A 356 -8.74 -17.00 21.78
C ALA A 356 -9.29 -17.76 20.54
N GLN A 357 -10.40 -17.32 19.95
CA GLN A 357 -10.98 -17.92 18.75
C GLN A 357 -10.55 -17.21 17.47
N ARG A 358 -10.19 -15.93 17.55
CA ARG A 358 -9.86 -15.03 16.44
C ARG A 358 -8.52 -14.30 16.68
N PRO A 359 -7.41 -15.03 16.88
CA PRO A 359 -6.15 -14.43 17.27
C PRO A 359 -5.54 -13.55 16.18
N ARG A 360 -5.60 -13.96 14.90
CA ARG A 360 -4.99 -13.19 13.82
C ARG A 360 -5.79 -11.95 13.50
N ALA A 361 -7.13 -12.09 13.52
CA ALA A 361 -8.01 -10.94 13.37
C ALA A 361 -7.80 -9.91 14.49
N ALA A 362 -7.68 -10.37 15.75
CA ALA A 362 -7.40 -9.50 16.88
C ALA A 362 -6.07 -8.76 16.72
N THR A 363 -5.00 -9.45 16.34
CA THR A 363 -3.70 -8.81 16.11
C THR A 363 -3.75 -7.79 14.98
N LEU A 364 -4.35 -8.14 13.83
CA LEU A 364 -4.39 -7.25 12.67
C LEU A 364 -5.28 -6.02 12.86
N PHE A 365 -6.32 -6.10 13.70
CA PHE A 365 -7.24 -4.98 13.94
C PHE A 365 -6.88 -4.13 15.17
N ILE A 366 -6.46 -4.76 16.27
CA ILE A 366 -6.16 -4.06 17.54
C ILE A 366 -4.68 -3.69 17.63
N GLY A 367 -3.80 -4.45 17.00
CA GLY A 367 -2.35 -4.32 17.10
C GLY A 367 -1.75 -5.26 18.15
N GLY A 368 -0.69 -5.97 17.77
CA GLY A 368 0.00 -6.92 18.64
C GLY A 368 0.55 -6.29 19.92
N ARG A 369 1.18 -5.12 19.80
CA ARG A 369 1.71 -4.36 20.96
C ARG A 369 0.63 -3.84 21.89
N THR A 370 -0.52 -3.41 21.36
CA THR A 370 -1.65 -2.98 22.19
C THR A 370 -2.19 -4.15 23.01
N LEU A 371 -2.35 -5.32 22.39
CA LEU A 371 -2.74 -6.53 23.11
C LEU A 371 -1.71 -6.95 24.17
N GLU A 372 -0.42 -6.76 23.89
CA GLU A 372 0.66 -7.03 24.86
C GLU A 372 0.67 -6.04 26.02
N ALA A 373 0.62 -4.73 25.74
CA ALA A 373 0.62 -3.67 26.73
C ALA A 373 -0.56 -3.77 27.70
N GLU A 374 -1.71 -4.27 27.23
CA GLU A 374 -2.91 -4.46 28.04
C GLU A 374 -3.00 -5.86 28.69
N GLY A 375 -2.01 -6.74 28.47
CA GLY A 375 -1.99 -8.09 29.05
C GLY A 375 -3.03 -9.04 28.45
N GLU A 376 -3.53 -8.77 27.25
CA GLU A 376 -4.57 -9.55 26.56
C GLU A 376 -3.98 -10.68 25.67
N ILE A 377 -2.66 -10.87 25.65
CA ILE A 377 -1.99 -11.95 24.90
C ILE A 377 -2.34 -13.32 25.50
N THR A 378 -3.16 -14.07 24.77
CA THR A 378 -3.51 -15.46 25.13
C THR A 378 -2.36 -16.44 24.84
N ASN A 379 -2.35 -17.60 25.51
CA ASN A 379 -1.39 -18.68 25.22
C ASN A 379 -1.43 -19.10 23.75
N ARG A 380 -2.62 -19.18 23.15
CA ARG A 380 -2.78 -19.51 21.72
C ARG A 380 -2.10 -18.47 20.83
N LEU A 381 -2.31 -17.18 21.11
CA LEU A 381 -1.68 -16.11 20.33
C LEU A 381 -0.15 -16.15 20.48
N ARG A 382 0.36 -16.40 21.69
CA ARG A 382 1.80 -16.60 21.93
C ARG A 382 2.36 -17.79 21.15
N THR A 383 1.64 -18.91 21.09
CA THR A 383 2.03 -20.05 20.26
C THR A 383 2.12 -19.67 18.79
N LEU A 384 1.17 -18.88 18.28
CA LEU A 384 1.18 -18.42 16.89
C LEU A 384 2.34 -17.46 16.61
N TYR A 385 2.64 -16.51 17.49
CA TYR A 385 3.82 -15.62 17.33
C TYR A 385 5.15 -16.36 17.33
N ASN A 386 5.24 -17.46 18.08
CA ASN A 386 6.46 -18.26 18.17
C ASN A 386 6.53 -19.38 17.12
N ASP A 387 5.51 -19.54 16.28
CA ASP A 387 5.50 -20.57 15.25
C ASP A 387 6.24 -20.06 14.01
N PRO A 388 7.43 -20.59 13.68
CA PRO A 388 8.20 -20.16 12.51
C PRO A 388 7.51 -20.47 11.18
N TRP A 389 6.42 -21.27 11.21
CA TRP A 389 5.64 -21.64 10.05
C TRP A 389 4.40 -20.77 9.85
N GLU A 390 4.06 -19.88 10.79
CA GLU A 390 3.00 -18.91 10.57
C GLU A 390 3.43 -17.92 9.46
N PRO A 391 2.58 -17.69 8.45
CA PRO A 391 2.92 -16.74 7.40
C PRO A 391 2.79 -15.31 7.93
N HIS A 392 3.32 -14.35 7.17
CA HIS A 392 3.04 -12.94 7.44
C HIS A 392 1.53 -12.68 7.29
N TRP A 393 0.84 -12.37 8.39
CA TRP A 393 -0.63 -12.35 8.42
C TRP A 393 -1.23 -11.25 7.55
N ALA A 394 -0.63 -10.06 7.53
CA ALA A 394 -1.12 -8.94 6.73
C ALA A 394 -1.05 -9.28 5.22
N SER A 395 0.13 -9.64 4.70
CA SER A 395 0.31 -10.04 3.30
C SER A 395 -0.58 -11.21 2.88
N THR A 396 -0.76 -12.20 3.78
CA THR A 396 -1.60 -13.37 3.51
C THR A 396 -3.08 -13.01 3.46
N PHE A 397 -3.54 -12.16 4.38
CA PHE A 397 -4.91 -11.66 4.38
C PHE A 397 -5.19 -10.77 3.16
N ARG A 398 -4.23 -9.92 2.77
CA ARG A 398 -4.31 -9.10 1.55
C ARG A 398 -4.51 -9.98 0.31
N ARG A 399 -3.62 -10.95 0.07
CA ARG A 399 -3.77 -11.88 -1.07
C ARG A 399 -5.11 -12.62 -1.04
N TRP A 400 -5.60 -12.99 0.15
CA TRP A 400 -6.92 -13.60 0.29
C TRP A 400 -8.04 -12.66 -0.15
N ARG A 401 -7.99 -11.38 0.25
CA ARG A 401 -8.97 -10.36 -0.12
C ARG A 401 -8.92 -10.08 -1.62
N ASP A 402 -7.73 -9.99 -2.21
CA ASP A 402 -7.60 -9.74 -3.64
C ASP A 402 -8.20 -10.90 -4.46
N VAL A 403 -7.99 -12.16 -4.04
CA VAL A 403 -8.67 -13.31 -4.66
C VAL A 403 -10.19 -13.27 -4.44
N LEU A 404 -10.65 -12.84 -3.26
CA LEU A 404 -12.08 -12.67 -2.99
C LEU A 404 -12.71 -11.66 -3.97
N GLU A 405 -12.05 -10.53 -4.22
CA GLU A 405 -12.51 -9.51 -5.16
C GLU A 405 -12.61 -10.05 -6.59
N LEU A 406 -11.64 -10.87 -7.02
CA LEU A 406 -11.69 -11.54 -8.32
C LEU A 406 -12.89 -12.50 -8.43
N GLU A 407 -13.21 -13.26 -7.37
CA GLU A 407 -14.38 -14.16 -7.34
C GLU A 407 -15.70 -13.39 -7.27
N VAL A 408 -15.73 -12.25 -6.58
CA VAL A 408 -16.88 -11.33 -6.60
C VAL A 408 -17.11 -10.80 -8.01
N ALA A 409 -16.06 -10.28 -8.66
CA ALA A 409 -16.14 -9.77 -10.04
C ALA A 409 -16.60 -10.86 -11.03
N LYS A 410 -16.10 -12.09 -10.87
CA LYS A 410 -16.54 -13.27 -11.63
C LYS A 410 -18.02 -13.59 -11.38
N THR A 411 -18.49 -13.55 -10.14
CA THR A 411 -19.91 -13.76 -9.79
C THR A 411 -20.81 -12.69 -10.42
N GLU A 412 -20.29 -11.47 -10.57
CA GLU A 412 -20.98 -10.33 -11.19
C GLU A 412 -20.88 -10.32 -12.72
N GLY A 413 -20.31 -11.36 -13.33
CA GLY A 413 -20.20 -11.49 -14.78
C GLY A 413 -19.07 -10.65 -15.41
N SER A 414 -18.15 -10.14 -14.59
CA SER A 414 -16.96 -9.39 -15.01
C SER A 414 -15.66 -10.08 -14.56
N PRO A 415 -15.42 -11.35 -14.95
CA PRO A 415 -14.21 -12.06 -14.53
C PRO A 415 -12.96 -11.42 -15.13
N VAL A 416 -11.97 -11.13 -14.28
CA VAL A 416 -10.63 -10.73 -14.74
C VAL A 416 -9.97 -11.92 -15.42
N GLN A 417 -9.62 -11.76 -16.70
CA GLN A 417 -8.96 -12.80 -17.47
C GLN A 417 -7.44 -12.66 -17.34
N PRO A 418 -6.70 -13.78 -17.21
CA PRO A 418 -5.25 -13.75 -17.25
C PRO A 418 -4.76 -13.36 -18.65
N VAL A 419 -3.81 -12.43 -18.69
CA VAL A 419 -3.18 -11.91 -19.89
C VAL A 419 -1.77 -12.48 -19.96
N ARG A 420 -1.56 -13.31 -20.97
CA ARG A 420 -0.29 -14.01 -21.17
C ARG A 420 0.88 -13.06 -21.35
N ASP A 421 0.69 -11.97 -22.07
CA ASP A 421 1.77 -11.06 -22.46
C ASP A 421 2.39 -10.33 -21.26
N ARG A 422 1.65 -10.10 -20.18
CA ARG A 422 2.16 -9.49 -18.94
C ARG A 422 2.59 -10.49 -17.86
N ALA A 423 2.33 -11.79 -18.06
CA ALA A 423 2.60 -12.80 -17.03
C ALA A 423 4.10 -13.01 -16.80
N VAL A 424 4.60 -13.30 -15.62
CA VAL A 424 6.01 -13.62 -15.40
C VAL A 424 6.21 -15.14 -15.35
N VAL A 425 7.38 -15.64 -15.73
CA VAL A 425 7.69 -17.07 -15.52
C VAL A 425 8.18 -17.22 -14.08
N ALA A 426 7.48 -18.00 -13.28
CA ALA A 426 7.86 -18.33 -11.91
C ALA A 426 8.30 -19.80 -11.82
N VAL A 427 9.50 -20.01 -11.29
CA VAL A 427 10.08 -21.34 -11.03
C VAL A 427 9.89 -21.65 -9.55
N VAL A 428 9.12 -22.70 -9.27
CA VAL A 428 8.92 -23.23 -7.92
C VAL A 428 9.92 -24.35 -7.68
N VAL A 429 10.79 -24.16 -6.68
CA VAL A 429 11.81 -25.16 -6.31
C VAL A 429 11.21 -26.18 -5.35
N GLY A 430 10.89 -27.37 -5.87
CA GLY A 430 10.49 -28.54 -5.08
C GLY A 430 11.68 -29.32 -4.52
N GLU A 431 11.41 -30.37 -3.74
CA GLU A 431 12.48 -31.19 -3.13
C GLU A 431 13.35 -31.93 -4.16
N GLN A 432 12.78 -32.31 -5.31
CA GLN A 432 13.46 -33.12 -6.33
C GLN A 432 13.13 -32.66 -7.76
N SER A 433 12.42 -31.54 -7.91
CA SER A 433 11.91 -31.08 -9.20
C SER A 433 11.74 -29.58 -9.25
N LEU A 434 12.02 -28.99 -10.40
CA LEU A 434 11.65 -27.61 -10.72
C LEU A 434 10.30 -27.61 -11.43
N GLU A 435 9.38 -26.78 -10.95
CA GLU A 435 8.09 -26.57 -11.61
C GLU A 435 8.06 -25.16 -12.21
N PHE A 436 7.95 -25.07 -13.53
CA PHE A 436 7.84 -23.79 -14.24
C PHE A 436 6.37 -23.43 -14.40
N THR A 437 6.02 -22.22 -13.99
CA THR A 437 4.66 -21.68 -14.06
C THR A 437 4.67 -20.33 -14.73
N LEU A 438 3.63 -20.03 -15.49
CA LEU A 438 3.38 -18.69 -16.01
C LEU A 438 2.39 -18.01 -15.05
N LEU A 439 2.74 -16.85 -14.51
CA LEU A 439 2.04 -16.15 -13.43
C LEU A 439 1.58 -14.76 -13.90
N ASP A 440 0.27 -14.55 -14.02
CA ASP A 440 -0.31 -13.21 -14.14
C ASP A 440 -0.67 -12.71 -12.75
N GLU A 441 0.14 -11.78 -12.22
CA GLU A 441 -0.03 -11.22 -10.89
C GLU A 441 -1.24 -10.29 -10.78
N THR A 442 -1.59 -9.56 -11.85
CA THR A 442 -2.79 -8.71 -11.85
C THR A 442 -4.06 -9.55 -11.80
N ALA A 443 -4.07 -10.68 -12.49
CA ALA A 443 -5.18 -11.63 -12.41
C ALA A 443 -5.07 -12.61 -11.23
N LEU A 444 -3.96 -12.61 -10.49
CA LEU A 444 -3.60 -13.59 -9.46
C LEU A 444 -3.80 -15.04 -9.92
N MET A 445 -3.45 -15.33 -11.16
CA MET A 445 -3.62 -16.63 -11.80
C MET A 445 -2.27 -17.14 -12.31
N ALA A 446 -2.06 -18.45 -12.24
CA ALA A 446 -0.91 -19.12 -12.79
C ALA A 446 -1.30 -20.36 -13.62
N ALA A 447 -0.44 -20.78 -14.53
CA ALA A 447 -0.58 -21.99 -15.33
C ALA A 447 0.75 -22.75 -15.40
N ARG A 448 0.71 -24.07 -15.30
CA ARG A 448 1.93 -24.91 -15.41
C ARG A 448 2.43 -24.92 -16.84
N ILE A 449 3.75 -24.82 -17.02
CA ILE A 449 4.42 -24.93 -18.32
C ILE A 449 4.91 -26.37 -18.48
N SER A 450 4.46 -27.07 -19.53
CA SER A 450 4.98 -28.38 -19.88
C SER A 450 4.71 -28.72 -21.36
N PRO A 451 5.71 -29.22 -22.12
CA PRO A 451 7.11 -29.42 -21.70
C PRO A 451 7.81 -28.09 -21.42
N VAL A 452 8.80 -28.11 -20.51
CA VAL A 452 9.61 -26.93 -20.19
C VAL A 452 10.66 -26.76 -21.29
N PRO A 453 10.70 -25.62 -22.00
CA PRO A 453 11.75 -25.35 -22.98
C PRO A 453 13.14 -25.26 -22.33
N ASP A 454 14.16 -25.80 -23.02
CA ASP A 454 15.54 -25.81 -22.52
C ASP A 454 16.08 -24.40 -22.20
N ASN A 455 15.67 -23.38 -22.97
CA ASN A 455 16.10 -22.01 -22.73
C ASN A 455 15.61 -21.46 -21.37
N LEU A 456 14.43 -21.86 -20.87
CA LEU A 456 13.97 -21.46 -19.54
C LEU A 456 14.78 -22.14 -18.44
N VAL A 457 15.18 -23.40 -18.65
CA VAL A 457 16.06 -24.12 -17.70
C VAL A 457 17.42 -23.44 -17.65
N SER A 458 18.02 -23.14 -18.80
CA SER A 458 19.30 -22.43 -18.86
C SER A 458 19.23 -21.03 -18.26
N GLN A 459 18.13 -20.28 -18.45
CA GLN A 459 17.92 -18.97 -17.81
C GLN A 459 17.85 -19.09 -16.28
N TYR A 460 17.14 -20.10 -15.77
CA TYR A 460 17.08 -20.37 -14.34
C TYR A 460 18.46 -20.73 -13.76
N GLU A 461 19.20 -21.61 -14.44
CA GLU A 461 20.55 -22.01 -14.02
C GLU A 461 21.52 -20.84 -14.01
N ARG A 462 21.43 -19.95 -15.02
CA ARG A 462 22.20 -18.70 -15.08
C ARG A 462 21.89 -17.84 -13.85
N SER A 463 20.61 -17.47 -13.68
CA SER A 463 20.14 -16.65 -12.55
C SER A 463 20.54 -17.23 -11.18
N LEU A 464 20.57 -18.56 -11.04
CA LEU A 464 21.04 -19.21 -9.81
C LEU A 464 22.56 -19.09 -9.61
N ALA A 465 23.35 -19.18 -10.68
CA ALA A 465 24.81 -19.14 -10.63
C ALA A 465 25.37 -17.78 -10.20
N GLU A 466 24.59 -16.72 -10.37
CA GLU A 466 25.04 -15.36 -10.14
C GLU A 466 24.46 -14.68 -8.92
N ARG A 467 23.42 -15.29 -8.34
CA ARG A 467 23.03 -14.94 -6.99
C ARG A 467 24.27 -15.13 -6.10
N GLU A 468 24.86 -14.02 -5.68
CA GLU A 468 25.92 -14.05 -4.68
C GLU A 468 25.45 -14.93 -3.52
N PRO A 469 26.32 -15.77 -2.94
CA PRO A 469 25.98 -16.74 -1.90
C PRO A 469 25.67 -16.04 -0.57
N ILE A 470 24.69 -15.15 -0.56
CA ILE A 470 24.20 -14.41 0.61
C ILE A 470 23.26 -15.32 1.42
N THR A 471 22.76 -16.41 0.84
CA THR A 471 21.98 -17.43 1.55
C THR A 471 22.44 -18.86 1.22
N PRO A 472 22.50 -19.77 2.21
CA PRO A 472 22.82 -21.17 1.99
C PRO A 472 21.64 -21.83 1.28
N GLU A 473 21.91 -22.53 0.17
CA GLU A 473 21.04 -23.42 -0.63
C GLU A 473 19.54 -23.03 -0.79
N PRO A 474 18.98 -23.01 -2.02
CA PRO A 474 17.56 -22.67 -2.21
C PRO A 474 16.67 -23.50 -1.30
N ARG A 475 15.87 -22.82 -0.46
CA ARG A 475 14.99 -23.46 0.50
C ARG A 475 13.84 -24.11 -0.25
N ARG A 476 13.31 -25.19 0.31
CA ARG A 476 12.12 -25.87 -0.22
C ARG A 476 10.97 -24.85 -0.37
N ASN A 477 10.39 -24.79 -1.57
CA ASN A 477 9.35 -23.84 -1.99
C ASN A 477 9.82 -22.40 -2.27
N ASP A 478 11.11 -22.19 -2.46
CA ASP A 478 11.59 -20.92 -3.01
C ASP A 478 11.01 -20.71 -4.41
N VAL A 479 10.70 -19.47 -4.70
CA VAL A 479 10.12 -19.05 -5.98
C VAL A 479 11.11 -18.09 -6.63
N CYS A 480 11.68 -18.52 -7.74
CA CYS A 480 12.51 -17.67 -8.59
C CYS A 480 11.64 -17.09 -9.71
N ARG A 481 11.74 -15.79 -9.95
CA ARG A 481 11.07 -15.14 -11.08
C ARG A 481 12.06 -15.02 -12.22
N LEU A 482 11.66 -15.45 -13.41
CA LEU A 482 12.41 -15.30 -14.64
C LEU A 482 11.67 -14.28 -15.51
N MET A 483 12.40 -13.26 -15.94
CA MET A 483 11.91 -12.30 -16.92
C MET A 483 12.06 -12.92 -18.30
N GLN A 484 10.96 -12.97 -19.06
CA GLN A 484 10.97 -13.45 -20.44
C GLN A 484 10.60 -12.28 -21.36
N GLU A 485 11.62 -11.66 -21.94
CA GLU A 485 11.49 -10.50 -22.83
C GLU A 485 10.84 -10.86 -24.17
N ASP A 486 11.15 -12.04 -24.71
CA ASP A 486 10.54 -12.51 -25.96
C ASP A 486 9.09 -12.95 -25.75
N LEU A 487 8.18 -12.00 -25.99
CA LEU A 487 6.74 -12.19 -25.98
C LEU A 487 6.28 -13.32 -26.93
N GLU A 488 6.94 -13.52 -28.06
CA GLU A 488 6.58 -14.58 -29.01
C GLU A 488 6.94 -15.96 -28.45
N SER A 489 8.14 -16.12 -27.89
CA SER A 489 8.50 -17.36 -27.17
C SER A 489 7.54 -17.63 -26.01
N LYS A 490 7.16 -16.59 -25.28
CA LYS A 490 6.23 -16.69 -24.15
C LYS A 490 4.84 -17.10 -24.59
N ARG A 491 4.36 -16.61 -25.74
CA ARG A 491 3.09 -17.02 -26.39
C ARG A 491 3.13 -18.46 -26.92
N ARG A 492 4.31 -19.01 -27.20
CA ARG A 492 4.49 -20.39 -27.68
C ARG A 492 4.57 -21.45 -26.58
N LEU A 493 4.79 -21.06 -25.31
CA LEU A 493 4.80 -22.02 -24.18
C LEU A 493 3.53 -22.89 -24.16
N GLN A 494 3.67 -24.17 -23.85
CA GLN A 494 2.52 -25.05 -23.72
C GLN A 494 2.05 -25.04 -22.26
N LEU A 495 0.80 -24.64 -22.04
CA LEU A 495 0.19 -24.58 -20.71
C LEU A 495 -0.56 -25.87 -20.41
N VAL A 496 -0.29 -26.50 -19.27
CA VAL A 496 -0.97 -27.72 -18.81
C VAL A 496 -1.98 -27.39 -17.73
N GLY A 497 -3.21 -27.86 -17.92
CA GLY A 497 -4.29 -27.75 -16.92
C GLY A 497 -4.95 -26.38 -16.82
N GLY A 498 -4.65 -25.46 -17.75
CA GLY A 498 -5.21 -24.11 -17.83
C GLY A 498 -4.75 -23.17 -16.71
N TRP A 499 -5.29 -21.96 -16.71
CA TRP A 499 -5.06 -20.98 -15.66
C TRP A 499 -5.84 -21.33 -14.39
N ARG A 500 -5.17 -21.23 -13.24
CA ARG A 500 -5.70 -21.48 -11.89
C ARG A 500 -5.22 -20.37 -10.97
N TYR A 501 -5.83 -20.20 -9.79
CA TYR A 501 -5.31 -19.22 -8.84
C TYR A 501 -3.84 -19.46 -8.50
N ALA A 502 -3.04 -18.39 -8.48
CA ALA A 502 -1.61 -18.44 -8.27
C ALA A 502 -1.25 -19.19 -6.97
N TYR A 503 -2.00 -18.95 -5.90
CA TYR A 503 -1.80 -19.59 -4.60
C TYR A 503 -1.96 -21.13 -4.64
N LYS A 504 -2.63 -21.69 -5.65
CA LYS A 504 -2.78 -23.14 -5.83
C LYS A 504 -1.56 -23.79 -6.46
N LEU A 505 -0.71 -23.02 -7.13
CA LEU A 505 0.47 -23.51 -7.85
C LEU A 505 1.78 -22.99 -7.24
N ILE A 506 1.77 -21.80 -6.65
CA ILE A 506 2.96 -21.08 -6.19
C ILE A 506 2.88 -20.92 -4.66
N PRO A 507 3.73 -21.62 -3.88
CA PRO A 507 3.64 -21.65 -2.42
C PRO A 507 3.74 -20.30 -1.70
N THR A 508 4.47 -19.33 -2.27
CA THR A 508 4.63 -17.98 -1.72
C THR A 508 3.38 -17.11 -1.87
N TYR A 509 2.44 -17.50 -2.75
CA TYR A 509 1.16 -16.83 -2.95
C TYR A 509 0.07 -17.32 -2.00
N SER A 510 0.40 -18.14 -1.00
CA SER A 510 -0.56 -18.68 -0.05
C SER A 510 -1.49 -17.60 0.51
N VAL A 511 -2.79 -17.93 0.52
CA VAL A 511 -3.87 -17.04 0.97
C VAL A 511 -4.44 -17.47 2.32
N MET A 512 -4.04 -18.64 2.83
CA MET A 512 -4.57 -19.21 4.07
C MET A 512 -3.50 -19.29 5.16
N ALA A 513 -3.76 -18.70 6.32
CA ALA A 513 -2.82 -18.81 7.44
C ALA A 513 -2.63 -20.26 7.94
N ASN A 514 -3.65 -21.11 7.78
CA ASN A 514 -3.62 -22.52 8.16
C ASN A 514 -3.13 -23.46 7.05
N ARG A 515 -2.66 -22.91 5.92
CA ARG A 515 -2.13 -23.68 4.76
C ARG A 515 -3.10 -24.67 4.10
N ARG A 516 -4.40 -24.61 4.40
CA ARG A 516 -5.44 -25.48 3.79
C ARG A 516 -5.64 -25.22 2.30
N ASP A 517 -5.07 -24.15 1.78
CA ASP A 517 -4.98 -23.89 0.34
C ASP A 517 -4.13 -24.94 -0.40
N ARG A 518 -3.25 -25.67 0.30
CA ARG A 518 -2.37 -26.69 -0.30
C ARG A 518 -3.00 -28.09 -0.39
N ASP A 519 -4.07 -28.37 0.36
CA ASP A 519 -4.64 -29.72 0.48
C ASP A 519 -5.51 -30.14 -0.74
N VAL A 520 -5.67 -29.29 -1.76
CA VAL A 520 -6.60 -29.54 -2.89
C VAL A 520 -5.93 -30.26 -4.07
N GLN A 521 -4.65 -30.67 -3.95
CA GLN A 521 -3.91 -31.33 -5.05
C GLN A 521 -3.71 -32.85 -4.89
N SER A 522 -4.59 -33.58 -4.19
CA SER A 522 -4.62 -35.05 -4.23
C SER A 522 -5.59 -35.60 -5.27
#